data_AF-A0AAD5TZI9-F1
#
_entry.id   AF-A0AAD5TZI9-F1
#
_cell.length_a   1.000
_cell.length_b   1.000
_cell.length_c   1.000
_cell.angle_alpha   90.00
_cell.angle_beta   90.00
_cell.angle_gamma   90.00
#
_symmetry.space_group_name_H-M   'P 1'
#
loop_
_entity.id
_entity.type
_entity.pdbx_description
1 polymer ?
#
loop_
_entity_poly.entity_id
_entity_poly.type
_entity_poly.pdbx_seq_one_letter_code
_entity_poly.pdbx_strand_id
1 'polypeptide(L)'
;MVDSIQLYKSVVLHPLLKNVPVVLFLNKMDLFEEKIKRIKLRIYFPDFNGPEHDLKKAKHFFKEKFEVATEKLINNVFYTTNTDIS
;
A
#
# COMPACT_ATOMS: atom_id res chain seq x y z
N MET A 1 -2.31 9.03 -4.63
CA MET A 1 -1.58 8.16 -3.67
C MET A 1 -1.05 8.96 -2.49
N VAL A 2 -0.42 10.12 -2.71
CA VAL A 2 0.00 11.03 -1.62
C VAL A 2 -1.18 11.43 -0.74
N ASP A 3 -2.30 11.87 -1.33
CA ASP A 3 -3.53 12.20 -0.58
C ASP A 3 -4.08 11.00 0.20
N SER A 4 -4.08 9.81 -0.40
CA SER A 4 -4.55 8.58 0.26
C SER A 4 -3.70 8.20 1.47
N ILE A 5 -2.38 8.38 1.39
CA ILE A 5 -1.46 8.12 2.51
C ILE A 5 -1.67 9.17 3.62
N GLN A 6 -1.83 10.44 3.27
CA GLN A 6 -2.08 11.50 4.26
C GLN A 6 -3.42 11.30 4.97
N LEU A 7 -4.47 10.95 4.24
CA LEU A 7 -5.79 10.68 4.81
C LEU A 7 -5.75 9.45 5.72
N TYR A 8 -5.07 8.39 5.28
CA TYR A 8 -4.85 7.18 6.08
C TYR A 8 -4.06 7.48 7.36
N LYS A 9 -3.02 8.32 7.26
CA LYS A 9 -2.22 8.76 8.41
C LYS A 9 -3.09 9.51 9.43
N SER A 10 -3.93 10.45 9.00
CA SER A 10 -4.81 11.20 9.90
C SER A 10 -5.83 10.30 10.62
N VAL A 11 -6.34 9.26 9.94
CA VAL A 11 -7.26 8.29 10.54
C VAL A 11 -6.52 7.38 11.53
N VAL A 12 -5.39 6.80 11.13
CA VAL A 12 -4.65 5.82 11.96
C VAL A 12 -3.96 6.44 13.17
N LEU A 13 -3.51 7.71 13.05
CA LEU A 13 -2.94 8.48 14.15
C LEU A 13 -4.00 9.03 15.11
N HIS A 14 -5.29 8.90 14.79
CA HIS A 14 -6.34 9.35 15.68
C HIS A 14 -6.24 8.60 17.03
N PRO A 15 -6.25 9.29 18.19
CA PRO A 15 -6.01 8.66 19.50
C PRO A 15 -7.02 7.54 19.83
N LEU A 16 -8.24 7.62 19.29
CA LEU A 16 -9.25 6.56 19.40
C LEU A 16 -8.84 5.25 18.72
N LEU A 17 -8.01 5.32 17.70
CA LEU A 17 -7.52 4.17 16.93
C LEU A 17 -6.10 3.75 17.35
N LYS A 18 -5.51 4.40 18.38
CA LYS A 18 -4.14 4.14 18.85
C LYS A 18 -3.91 2.65 19.17
N ASN A 19 -4.87 2.01 19.85
CA ASN A 19 -4.80 0.59 20.25
C ASN A 19 -5.59 -0.35 19.35
N VAL A 20 -6.21 0.15 18.29
CA VAL A 20 -7.03 -0.68 17.39
C VAL A 20 -6.11 -1.34 16.35
N PRO A 21 -6.23 -2.66 16.11
CA PRO A 21 -5.48 -3.33 15.06
C PRO A 21 -5.84 -2.73 13.70
N VAL A 22 -4.82 -2.27 12.99
CA VAL A 22 -5.00 -1.62 11.69
C VAL A 22 -4.92 -2.67 10.59
N VAL A 23 -5.95 -2.71 9.76
CA VAL A 23 -6.02 -3.57 8.58
C VAL A 23 -5.88 -2.69 7.34
N LEU A 24 -4.93 -3.02 6.47
CA LEU A 24 -4.73 -2.29 5.21
C LEU A 24 -5.38 -3.06 4.07
N PHE A 25 -6.38 -2.43 3.44
CA PHE A 25 -6.99 -2.93 2.20
C PHE A 25 -6.38 -2.21 1.00
N LEU A 26 -5.60 -2.93 0.20
CA LEU A 26 -5.10 -2.44 -1.08
C LEU A 26 -6.05 -2.91 -2.18
N ASN A 27 -6.94 -2.02 -2.59
CA ASN A 27 -7.93 -2.28 -3.63
C ASN A 27 -7.35 -2.03 -5.04
N LYS A 28 -7.92 -2.68 -6.06
CA LYS A 28 -7.53 -2.60 -7.48
C LYS A 28 -6.13 -3.13 -7.77
N MET A 29 -5.75 -4.23 -7.13
CA MET A 29 -4.43 -4.83 -7.30
C MET A 29 -4.18 -5.35 -8.72
N ASP A 30 -5.20 -5.72 -9.48
CA ASP A 30 -5.08 -6.15 -10.89
C ASP A 30 -4.59 -5.00 -11.78
N LEU A 31 -5.23 -3.83 -11.63
CA LEU A 31 -4.84 -2.61 -12.33
C LEU A 31 -3.44 -2.18 -11.93
N PHE A 32 -3.07 -2.37 -10.66
CA PHE A 32 -1.71 -2.12 -10.21
C PHE A 32 -0.73 -3.09 -10.90
N GLU A 33 -0.99 -4.40 -10.89
CA GLU A 33 -0.14 -5.42 -11.51
C GLU A 33 0.07 -5.18 -13.01
N GLU A 34 -0.99 -4.92 -13.75
CA GLU A 34 -0.87 -4.59 -15.19
C GLU A 34 -0.05 -3.32 -15.41
N LYS A 35 -0.22 -2.33 -14.53
CA LYS A 35 0.51 -1.07 -14.62
C LYS A 35 1.98 -1.23 -14.28
N ILE A 36 2.36 -2.09 -13.33
CA ILE A 36 3.79 -2.31 -13.02
C ILE A 36 4.53 -3.06 -14.13
N LYS A 37 3.83 -3.89 -14.91
CA LYS A 37 4.41 -4.60 -16.06
C LYS A 37 4.78 -3.65 -17.21
N ARG A 38 4.09 -2.51 -17.29
CA ARG A 38 4.25 -1.51 -18.36
C ARG A 38 5.00 -0.26 -17.90
N ILE A 39 4.92 0.08 -16.61
CA ILE A 39 5.43 1.33 -16.06
C ILE A 39 6.39 1.04 -14.89
N LYS A 40 7.54 1.72 -14.93
CA LYS A 40 8.59 1.61 -13.92
C LYS A 40 8.14 2.25 -12.62
N LEU A 41 8.05 1.47 -11.54
CA LEU A 41 7.73 1.96 -10.18
C LEU A 41 8.64 3.11 -9.75
N ARG A 42 9.92 3.07 -10.14
CA ARG A 42 10.93 4.08 -9.81
C ARG A 42 10.57 5.50 -10.29
N ILE A 43 9.76 5.61 -11.34
CA ILE A 43 9.31 6.92 -11.86
C ILE A 43 8.39 7.61 -10.85
N TYR A 44 7.56 6.85 -10.13
CA TYR A 44 6.65 7.38 -9.11
C TYR A 44 7.22 7.28 -7.69
N PHE A 45 8.09 6.30 -7.46
CA PHE A 45 8.69 5.98 -6.17
C PHE A 45 10.20 5.83 -6.35
N PRO A 46 10.95 6.93 -6.39
CA PRO A 46 12.41 6.88 -6.59
C PRO A 46 13.13 6.08 -5.50
N ASP A 47 12.54 5.98 -4.30
CA ASP A 47 13.06 5.16 -3.19
C ASP A 47 12.89 3.64 -3.41
N PHE A 48 12.21 3.21 -4.49
CA PHE A 48 11.99 1.79 -4.76
C PHE A 48 13.27 1.12 -5.31
N ASN A 49 14.00 0.46 -4.42
CA ASN A 49 15.22 -0.29 -4.75
C ASN A 49 14.98 -1.74 -5.23
N GLY A 50 13.72 -2.18 -5.34
CA GLY A 50 13.38 -3.52 -5.81
C GLY A 50 13.59 -3.73 -7.32
N PRO A 51 13.48 -4.99 -7.80
CA PRO A 51 13.49 -5.31 -9.22
C PRO A 51 12.27 -4.67 -9.92
N GLU A 52 12.48 -4.17 -11.14
CA GLU A 52 11.38 -3.67 -11.96
C GLU A 52 10.40 -4.82 -12.25
N HIS A 53 9.10 -4.52 -12.23
CA HIS A 53 8.00 -5.46 -12.49
C HIS A 53 7.83 -6.57 -11.45
N ASP A 54 8.54 -6.54 -10.32
CA ASP A 54 8.34 -7.47 -9.22
C ASP A 54 7.19 -7.02 -8.31
N LEU A 55 6.04 -7.68 -8.47
CA LEU A 55 4.83 -7.40 -7.71
C LEU A 55 5.02 -7.67 -6.21
N LYS A 56 5.77 -8.71 -5.82
CA LYS A 56 5.98 -9.04 -4.40
C LYS A 56 6.81 -7.95 -3.73
N LYS A 57 7.89 -7.51 -4.37
CA LYS A 57 8.72 -6.41 -3.86
C LYS A 57 7.96 -5.09 -3.85
N ALA A 58 7.16 -4.80 -4.87
CA ALA A 58 6.30 -3.62 -4.89
C ALA A 58 5.30 -3.63 -3.72
N LYS A 59 4.57 -4.73 -3.49
CA LYS A 59 3.64 -4.90 -2.35
C LYS A 59 4.34 -4.67 -1.01
N HIS A 60 5.52 -5.25 -0.84
CA HIS A 60 6.31 -5.08 0.39
C HIS A 60 6.72 -3.62 0.61
N PHE A 61 7.15 -2.94 -0.45
CA PHE A 61 7.49 -1.52 -0.39
C PHE A 61 6.30 -0.64 0.03
N PHE A 62 5.09 -0.90 -0.49
CA PHE A 62 3.91 -0.17 -0.03
C PHE A 62 3.62 -0.43 1.44
N LYS A 63 3.64 -1.70 1.87
CA LYS A 63 3.47 -2.07 3.28
C LYS A 63 4.43 -1.28 4.16
N GLU A 64 5.71 -1.28 3.83
CA GLU A 64 6.75 -0.56 4.60
C GLU A 64 6.50 0.96 4.62
N LYS A 65 6.16 1.58 3.48
CA LYS A 65 5.79 3.01 3.42
C LYS A 65 4.61 3.33 4.33
N PHE A 66 3.58 2.47 4.38
CA PHE A 66 2.42 2.67 5.26
C PHE A 66 2.78 2.46 6.74
N GLU A 67 3.61 1.48 7.06
CA GLU A 67 4.10 1.24 8.44
C GLU A 67 4.92 2.44 8.94
N VAL A 68 5.84 2.95 8.13
CA VAL A 68 6.63 4.15 8.45
C VAL A 68 5.74 5.39 8.58
N ALA A 69 4.75 5.57 7.70
CA ALA A 69 3.85 6.73 7.75
C ALA A 69 2.93 6.74 8.98
N THR A 70 2.57 5.56 9.48
CA THR A 70 1.64 5.38 10.60
C THR A 70 2.31 5.07 11.94
N GLU A 71 3.62 4.80 11.94
CA GLU A 71 4.39 4.34 13.10
C GLU A 71 3.78 3.09 13.75
N LYS A 72 3.11 2.25 12.96
CA LYS A 72 2.44 1.03 13.41
C LYS A 72 2.79 -0.15 12.52
N LEU A 73 2.87 -1.33 13.14
CA LEU A 73 2.97 -2.60 12.42
C LEU A 73 1.63 -2.96 11.80
N ILE A 74 1.63 -3.16 10.49
CA ILE A 74 0.46 -3.59 9.73
C ILE A 74 0.63 -5.08 9.47
N ASN A 75 0.11 -5.90 10.38
CA ASN A 75 0.20 -7.37 10.27
C ASN A 75 -0.82 -7.94 9.28
N ASN A 76 -1.92 -7.22 9.04
CA ASN A 76 -3.02 -7.66 8.20
C ASN A 76 -3.13 -6.76 6.97
N VAL A 77 -2.57 -7.22 5.85
CA VAL A 77 -2.73 -6.56 4.53
C VAL A 77 -3.58 -7.46 3.65
N PHE A 78 -4.76 -6.98 3.27
CA PHE A 78 -5.65 -7.66 2.34
C PHE A 78 -5.54 -6.99 0.98
N TYR A 79 -5.33 -7.81 -0.05
CA TYR A 79 -5.26 -7.38 -1.43
C TYR A 79 -6.59 -7.75 -2.08
N THR A 80 -7.40 -6.75 -2.44
CA THR A 80 -8.66 -7.00 -3.13
C THR A 80 -8.47 -6.74 -4.61
N THR A 81 -8.80 -7.74 -5.42
CA THR A 81 -8.94 -7.61 -6.86
C THR A 81 -10.32 -7.04 -7.14
N ASN A 82 -10.45 -6.15 -8.12
CA ASN A 82 -11.72 -5.46 -8.38
C ASN A 82 -12.76 -6.36 -9.07
N THR A 83 -12.53 -7.68 -9.06
CA THR A 83 -13.31 -8.72 -9.73
C THR A 83 -14.19 -9.52 -8.76
N ASP A 84 -14.21 -9.18 -7.46
CA ASP A 84 -15.08 -9.82 -6.47
C ASP A 84 -16.45 -9.10 -6.39
N ILE A 85 -17.10 -8.96 -7.54
CA ILE A 85 -18.56 -8.78 -7.65
C ILE A 85 -18.99 -9.46 -8.96
N SER A 86 -19.37 -10.73 -8.88
CA SER A 86 -20.22 -11.41 -9.87
C SER A 86 -21.13 -12.38 -9.13
#